data_AF-A0A4Y8C7P6-F1
#
_entry.id   AF-A0A4Y8C7P6-F1
#
_cell.length_a   1.000
_cell.length_b   1.000
_cell.length_c   1.000
_cell.angle_alpha   90.00
_cell.angle_beta   90.00
_cell.angle_gamma   90.00
#
_symmetry.space_group_name_H-M   'P 1'
#
loop_
_entity.id
_entity.type
_entity.pdbx_description
1 polymer ?
#
loop_
_entity_poly.entity_id
_entity_poly.type
_entity_poly.pdbx_seq_one_letter_code
_entity_poly.pdbx_strand_id
1 'polypeptide(L)' 'MAKNEGYICVFDCESVPDVELIRKTLGFEGSDLEVSLKALQWQKEQSGSEFLPLPYHKIISICAVLSDNFGK' A
#
# COMPACT_ATOMS: atom_id res chain seq x y z
N MET A 1 -16.44 35.83 11.02
CA MET A 1 -15.90 34.49 11.36
C MET A 1 -16.34 33.53 10.26
N ALA A 2 -15.42 32.94 9.51
CA ALA A 2 -15.76 31.94 8.51
C ALA A 2 -16.34 30.72 9.24
N LYS A 3 -17.53 30.25 8.83
CA LYS A 3 -18.06 28.97 9.28
C LYS A 3 -17.06 27.90 8.83
N ASN A 4 -16.57 27.07 9.75
CA ASN A 4 -15.99 25.79 9.36
C ASN A 4 -17.13 24.97 8.76
N GLU A 5 -17.32 25.09 7.45
CA GLU A 5 -18.14 24.14 6.71
C GLU A 5 -17.47 22.77 6.90
N GLY A 6 -18.24 21.80 7.40
CA GLY A 6 -17.73 20.47 7.73
C GLY A 6 -17.40 19.72 6.46
N TYR A 7 -16.22 19.98 5.89
CA TYR A 7 -15.70 19.23 4.77
C TYR A 7 -15.03 17.95 5.26
N ILE A 8 -15.25 16.86 4.52
CA ILE A 8 -14.62 15.56 4.71
C ILE A 8 -13.60 15.40 3.58
N CYS A 9 -12.38 15.02 3.95
CA CYS A 9 -11.35 14.62 2.99
C CYS A 9 -11.10 13.12 3.17
N VAL A 10 -11.44 12.33 2.15
CA VAL A 10 -11.22 10.89 2.11
C VAL A 10 -9.97 10.61 1.30
N PHE A 11 -9.04 9.87 1.90
CA PHE A 11 -7.83 9.42 1.24
C PHE A 11 -7.91 7.94 0.94
N ASP A 12 -7.39 7.57 -0.22
CA ASP A 12 -7.17 6.18 -0.59
C ASP A 12 -5.81 6.05 -1.28
N CYS A 13 -5.19 4.87 -1.25
CA CYS A 13 -3.92 4.64 -1.89
C CYS A 13 -3.76 3.22 -2.41
N GLU A 14 -3.07 3.09 -3.53
CA GLU A 14 -2.68 1.80 -4.10
C GLU A 14 -1.17 1.62 -4.00
N SER A 15 -0.75 0.38 -3.73
CA SER A 15 0.64 0.02 -3.57
C SER A 15 0.98 -1.26 -4.30
N VAL A 16 2.26 -1.42 -4.63
CA VAL A 16 2.83 -2.67 -5.13
C VAL A 16 3.99 -3.10 -4.23
N PRO A 17 4.37 -4.39 -4.21
CA PRO A 17 5.55 -4.84 -3.49
C PRO A 17 6.82 -4.12 -3.96
N ASP A 18 7.63 -3.63 -3.02
CA ASP A 18 8.93 -3.04 -3.29
C ASP A 18 9.96 -4.15 -3.57
N VAL A 19 10.00 -4.60 -4.82
CA VAL A 19 10.89 -5.68 -5.27
C VAL A 19 12.37 -5.37 -5.08
N GLU A 20 12.77 -4.09 -5.11
CA GLU A 20 14.18 -3.69 -4.88
C GLU A 20 14.56 -3.92 -3.43
N LEU A 21 13.70 -3.46 -2.50
CA LEU A 21 13.91 -3.68 -1.08
C LEU A 21 13.85 -5.17 -0.73
N ILE A 22 12.86 -5.90 -1.24
CA ILE A 22 12.69 -7.34 -1.02
C ILE A 22 13.94 -8.11 -1.48
N ARG A 23 14.48 -7.82 -2.67
CA ARG A 23 15.73 -8.43 -3.15
C ARG A 23 16.87 -8.18 -2.17
N LYS A 24 17.00 -6.95 -1.68
CA LYS A 24 18.07 -6.55 -0.78
C LYS A 24 17.98 -7.18 0.61
N THR A 25 16.76 -7.36 1.15
CA THR A 25 16.57 -7.80 2.54
C THR A 25 16.23 -9.29 2.68
N LEU A 26 15.52 -9.87 1.72
CA LEU A 26 15.08 -11.27 1.73
C LEU A 26 15.84 -12.15 0.73
N GLY A 27 16.58 -11.56 -0.21
CA GLY A 27 17.43 -12.31 -1.14
C GLY A 27 16.66 -13.07 -2.24
N PHE A 28 15.41 -12.70 -2.52
CA PHE A 28 14.63 -13.36 -3.57
C PHE A 28 15.07 -12.93 -4.97
N GLU A 29 15.24 -13.91 -5.85
CA GLU A 29 15.64 -13.72 -7.25
C GLU A 29 14.52 -14.09 -8.24
N GLY A 30 14.66 -13.63 -9.47
CA GLY A 30 13.68 -13.80 -10.55
C GLY A 30 13.09 -12.46 -11.02
N SER A 31 12.08 -12.53 -11.88
CA SER A 31 11.29 -11.37 -12.33
C SER A 31 10.58 -10.68 -11.16
N ASP A 32 10.11 -9.44 -11.37
CA ASP A 32 9.43 -8.66 -10.34
C ASP A 32 8.14 -9.33 -9.85
N LEU A 33 7.41 -10.00 -10.75
CA LEU A 33 6.24 -10.78 -10.41
C LEU A 33 6.62 -11.98 -9.52
N GLU A 34 7.66 -12.73 -9.89
CA GLU A 34 8.11 -13.89 -9.12
C GLU A 34 8.59 -13.48 -7.72
N VAL A 35 9.32 -12.38 -7.61
CA VAL A 35 9.77 -11.87 -6.31
C VAL A 35 8.63 -11.37 -5.45
N SER A 36 7.65 -10.69 -6.05
CA SER A 36 6.43 -10.29 -5.36
C SER A 36 5.69 -11.50 -4.80
N LEU A 37 5.44 -12.52 -5.63
CA LEU A 37 4.74 -13.74 -5.23
C LEU A 37 5.49 -14.51 -4.14
N LYS A 38 6.83 -14.61 -4.24
CA LYS A 38 7.67 -15.22 -3.20
C LYS A 38 7.57 -14.49 -1.87
N ALA A 39 7.55 -13.15 -1.88
CA ALA A 39 7.41 -12.35 -0.67
C ALA A 39 6.04 -12.52 -0.01
N LEU A 40 4.96 -12.53 -0.80
CA LEU A 40 3.60 -12.76 -0.29
C LEU A 40 3.48 -14.15 0.35
N GLN A 41 4.01 -15.19 -0.31
CA GLN A 41 4.03 -16.54 0.21
C GLN A 41 4.87 -16.65 1.49
N TRP A 42 6.07 -16.06 1.50
CA TRP A 42 6.93 -15.99 2.69
C TRP A 42 6.19 -15.36 3.88
N GLN A 43 5.52 -14.23 3.67
CA GLN A 43 4.78 -13.55 4.74
C GLN A 43 3.59 -14.37 5.23
N LYS A 44 2.90 -15.06 4.32
CA LYS A 44 1.79 -15.96 4.64
C LYS A 44 2.22 -17.14 5.50
N GLU A 45 3.37 -17.73 5.20
CA GLU A 45 3.94 -18.83 5.99
C GLU A 45 4.30 -18.39 7.41
N GLN A 46 4.76 -17.15 7.60
CA GLN A 46 5.17 -16.63 8.91
C GLN A 46 4.01 -16.08 9.74
N SER A 47 2.99 -15.48 9.11
CA SER A 47 1.95 -14.69 9.79
C SER A 47 0.52 -15.17 9.54
N GLY A 48 0.30 -16.05 8.56
CA GLY A 48 -1.03 -16.43 8.06
C GLY A 48 -1.68 -15.39 7.13
N SER A 49 -1.03 -14.26 6.84
CA SER A 49 -1.52 -13.19 5.97
C SER A 49 -0.54 -12.90 4.84
N GLU A 50 -1.04 -12.50 3.67
CA GLU A 50 -0.22 -12.03 2.54
C GLU A 50 0.13 -10.53 2.66
N PHE A 51 -0.41 -9.82 3.66
CA PHE A 51 -0.10 -8.41 3.88
C PHE A 51 1.35 -8.25 4.36
N LEU A 52 2.20 -7.68 3.51
CA LEU A 52 3.61 -7.49 3.80
C LEU A 52 3.83 -6.43 4.89
N PRO A 53 4.96 -6.47 5.61
CA PRO A 53 5.40 -5.36 6.44
C PRO A 53 5.42 -4.05 5.65
N LEU A 54 4.96 -2.95 6.28
CA LEU A 54 4.79 -1.63 5.65
C LEU A 54 5.97 -1.16 4.78
N PRO A 55 7.25 -1.36 5.16
CA PRO A 55 8.38 -0.94 4.32
C PRO A 55 8.42 -1.59 2.93
N TYR A 56 7.79 -2.76 2.75
CA TYR A 56 7.72 -3.46 1.47
C TYR A 56 6.60 -2.97 0.54
N HIS A 57 5.88 -1.91 0.90
CA HIS A 57 4.84 -1.32 0.05
C HIS A 57 5.37 -0.06 -0.63
N LYS A 58 5.54 -0.13 -1.96
CA LYS A 58 5.82 1.02 -2.81
C LYS A 58 4.50 1.64 -3.25
N ILE A 59 4.20 2.84 -2.74
CA ILE A 59 2.98 3.57 -3.10
C ILE A 59 3.07 4.01 -4.57
N ILE A 60 2.05 3.67 -5.36
CA ILE A 60 1.96 4.02 -6.78
C ILE A 60 0.84 5.01 -7.08
N SER A 61 -0.14 5.12 -6.17
CA SER A 61 -1.26 6.04 -6.30
C SER A 61 -1.66 6.57 -4.94
N ILE A 62 -2.00 7.85 -4.89
CA ILE A 62 -2.67 8.49 -3.77
C ILE A 62 -3.85 9.25 -4.36
N CYS A 63 -5.04 8.93 -3.88
CA CYS A 63 -6.30 9.54 -4.28
C CYS A 63 -6.85 10.35 -3.11
N ALA A 64 -7.47 11.49 -3.41
CA ALA A 64 -8.16 12.28 -2.41
C ALA A 64 -9.49 12.78 -2.98
N VAL A 65 -10.55 12.61 -2.21
CA VAL A 65 -11.87 13.21 -2.49
C VAL A 65 -12.19 14.16 -1.36
N LEU A 66 -12.32 15.44 -1.70
CA LEU A 66 -12.84 16.45 -0.80
C LEU A 66 -14.34 16.61 -1.06
N SER A 67 -15.13 16.57 0.00
CA SER A 67 -16.58 16.69 -0.11
C SER A 67 -17.20 17.39 1.08
N ASP A 68 -18.38 18.01 0.89
CA ASP A 68 -19.19 18.50 1.99
C ASP A 68 -19.91 17.36 2.75
N ASN A 69 -20.65 17.70 3.81
CA ASN A 69 -21.45 16.72 4.57
C ASN A 69 -22.56 16.03 3.76
N PHE A 70 -22.85 16.48 2.53
CA PHE A 70 -23.84 15.91 1.63
C PHE A 70 -23.22 15.07 0.51
N GLY A 71 -21.90 14.86 0.52
CA GLY A 71 -21.22 14.05 -0.49
C GLY A 71 -21.05 14.75 -1.83
N LYS A 72 -21.16 16.09 -1.87
CA LYS A 72 -20.92 16.92 -3.06
C LYS A 72 -19.51 17.44 -3.16
#